data_AF-A0A656QCM0-F1
#
_entry.id   AF-A0A656QCM0-F1
#
_cell.length_a   1.000
_cell.length_b   1.000
_cell.length_c   1.000
_cell.angle_alpha   90.00
_cell.angle_beta   90.00
_cell.angle_gamma   90.00
#
_symmetry.space_group_name_H-M   'P 1'
#
loop_
_entity.id
_entity.type
_entity.pdbx_description
1 polymer ?
#
loop_
_entity_poly.entity_id
_entity_poly.type
_entity_poly.pdbx_seq_one_letter_code
_entity_poly.pdbx_strand_id
1 'polypeptide(L)' 'MRLKRESAERFCAELLERTGVLLLPSTLVDHGDEHVRLGFGRRNMPEVLAIVDAYLDATVTSTSS' A
#
# COMPACT_ATOMS: atom_id res chain seq x y z
N MET A 1 4.75 8.40 -1.28
CA MET A 1 4.84 7.58 -2.52
C MET A 1 3.57 7.80 -3.31
N ARG A 2 3.62 7.95 -4.64
CA ARG A 2 2.43 8.23 -5.49
C ARG A 2 1.92 6.96 -6.18
N LEU A 3 0.61 6.74 -6.15
CA LEU A 3 -0.11 5.71 -6.91
C LEU A 3 -0.49 6.26 -8.29
N LYS A 4 -0.41 5.43 -9.33
CA LYS A 4 -0.63 5.89 -10.72
C LYS A 4 -2.07 5.72 -11.22
N ARG A 5 -2.86 4.83 -10.63
CA ARG A 5 -4.15 4.38 -11.18
C ARG A 5 -5.24 4.14 -10.15
N GLU A 6 -4.94 4.23 -8.86
CA GLU A 6 -5.84 3.82 -7.80
C GLU A 6 -5.88 4.86 -6.67
N SER A 7 -7.04 4.96 -6.02
CA SER A 7 -7.27 5.72 -4.80
C SER A 7 -6.36 5.21 -3.67
N ALA A 8 -5.67 6.12 -3.00
CA ALA A 8 -4.84 5.80 -1.84
C ALA A 8 -5.68 5.17 -0.72
N GLU A 9 -6.89 5.65 -0.49
CA GLU A 9 -7.80 5.09 0.50
C GLU A 9 -8.18 3.64 0.20
N ARG A 10 -8.60 3.35 -1.04
CA ARG A 10 -8.94 2.00 -1.48
C ARG A 10 -7.75 1.06 -1.39
N PHE A 11 -6.59 1.48 -1.91
CA PHE A 11 -5.38 0.69 -1.90
C PHE A 11 -4.94 0.33 -0.47
N CYS A 12 -4.96 1.31 0.45
CA CYS A 12 -4.59 1.07 1.84
C CYS A 12 -5.57 0.13 2.56
N ALA A 13 -6.88 0.24 2.28
CA ALA A 13 -7.89 -0.64 2.85
C ALA A 13 -7.70 -2.10 2.37
N GLU A 14 -7.53 -2.30 1.06
CA GLU A 14 -7.34 -3.64 0.49
C GLU A 14 -6.05 -4.30 0.96
N LEU A 15 -4.94 -3.54 1.01
CA LEU A 15 -3.67 -4.03 1.54
C LEU A 15 -3.83 -4.49 2.99
N LEU A 16 -4.49 -3.69 3.83
CA LEU A 16 -4.74 -4.01 5.22
C LEU A 16 -5.57 -5.29 5.36
N GLU A 17 -6.68 -5.40 4.61
CA GLU A 17 -7.57 -6.57 4.65
C GLU A 17 -6.85 -7.86 4.24
N ARG A 18 -6.02 -7.80 3.20
CA ARG A 18 -5.36 -9.01 2.65
C ARG A 18 -4.10 -9.42 3.39
N THR A 19 -3.38 -8.47 3.99
CA THR A 19 -2.02 -8.72 4.49
C THR A 19 -1.83 -8.34 5.96
N GLY A 20 -2.75 -7.57 6.55
CA GLY A 20 -2.58 -6.96 7.87
C GLY A 20 -1.60 -5.80 7.91
N VAL A 21 -1.01 -5.39 6.77
CA VAL A 21 -0.09 -4.24 6.69
C VAL A 21 -0.88 -2.95 6.58
N LEU A 22 -0.62 -2.01 7.49
CA LEU A 22 -1.23 -0.69 7.49
C LEU A 22 -0.29 0.34 6.85
N LEU A 23 -0.76 0.98 5.78
CA LEU A 23 -0.21 2.23 5.25
C LEU A 23 -1.18 3.37 5.50
N LEU A 24 -0.66 4.60 5.55
CA LEU A 24 -1.50 5.78 5.76
C LEU A 24 -1.84 6.43 4.41
N PRO A 25 -3.13 6.46 4.00
CA PRO A 25 -3.55 7.16 2.80
C PRO A 25 -3.43 8.68 2.99
N SER A 26 -3.15 9.40 1.89
CA SER A 26 -2.99 10.86 1.91
C SER A 26 -4.27 11.63 2.19
N THR A 27 -5.42 10.98 2.06
CA THR A 27 -6.75 11.55 2.38
C THR A 27 -6.85 11.94 3.86
N LEU A 28 -6.12 11.27 4.75
CA LEU A 28 -6.09 11.56 6.18
C LEU A 28 -5.13 12.70 6.58
N VAL A 29 -4.42 13.29 5.63
CA VAL A 29 -3.44 14.37 5.85
C VAL A 29 -3.58 15.48 4.82
N ASP A 30 -4.79 15.65 4.28
CA ASP A 30 -5.17 16.70 3.32
C ASP A 30 -4.25 16.80 2.10
N HIS A 31 -3.71 15.66 1.64
CA HIS A 31 -2.77 15.59 0.51
C HIS A 31 -3.32 14.81 -0.69
N GLY A 32 -4.62 14.99 -0.96
CA GLY A 32 -5.34 14.31 -2.04
C GLY A 32 -5.47 12.80 -1.82
N ASP A 33 -5.76 12.06 -2.89
CA ASP A 33 -6.03 10.60 -2.84
C ASP A 33 -5.09 9.78 -3.75
N GLU A 34 -3.92 10.32 -4.07
CA GLU A 34 -2.95 9.64 -4.94
C GLU A 34 -1.67 9.25 -4.20
N HIS A 35 -1.56 9.51 -2.90
CA HIS A 35 -0.32 9.30 -2.16
C HIS A 35 -0.50 8.42 -0.92
N VAL A 36 0.53 7.65 -0.60
CA VAL A 36 0.61 6.90 0.65
C VAL A 36 1.86 7.28 1.41
N ARG A 37 1.76 7.20 2.74
CA ARG A 37 2.88 7.39 3.68
C ARG A 37 3.25 6.05 4.31
N LEU A 38 4.56 5.82 4.37
CA LEU A 38 5.17 4.68 5.05
C LEU A 38 5.89 5.19 6.30
N GLY A 39 5.64 4.56 7.44
CA GLY A 39 6.38 4.81 8.67
C GLY A 39 7.68 4.01 8.70
N PHE A 40 8.81 4.68 8.88
CA PHE A 40 10.13 4.04 9.03
C PHE A 40 10.43 3.68 10.50
N GLY A 41 11.39 2.77 10.69
CA GLY A 41 11.95 2.47 12.03
C GLY A 41 11.30 1.28 12.76
N ARG A 42 10.42 0.53 12.10
CA ARG A 42 9.91 -0.73 12.67
C ARG A 42 11.01 -1.80 12.68
N ARG A 43 11.13 -2.54 13.78
CA ARG A 43 12.09 -3.65 13.89
C ARG A 43 11.81 -4.76 12.85
N ASN A 44 10.53 -5.01 12.59
CA ASN A 44 10.05 -5.99 11.63
C ASN A 44 9.89 -5.43 10.20
N MET A 45 10.50 -4.28 9.88
CA MET A 45 10.33 -3.64 8.57
C MET A 45 10.76 -4.53 7.39
N PRO A 46 11.87 -5.29 7.43
CA PRO A 46 12.25 -6.18 6.32
C PRO A 46 11.17 -7.23 6.00
N GLU A 47 10.57 -7.82 7.04
CA GLU A 47 9.49 -8.82 6.90
C GLU A 47 8.22 -8.20 6.32
N VAL A 48 7.85 -7.01 6.81
CA VAL A 48 6.68 -6.27 6.30
C VAL A 48 6.87 -5.86 4.84
N LEU A 49 8.07 -5.43 4.45
CA LEU A 49 8.37 -5.08 3.06
C LEU A 49 8.24 -6.30 2.14
N ALA A 50 8.68 -7.49 2.58
CA ALA A 50 8.51 -8.72 1.81
C ALA A 50 7.03 -9.10 1.61
N ILE A 51 6.17 -8.84 2.60
CA ILE A 51 4.71 -9.06 2.48
C ILE A 51 4.11 -8.09 1.45
N VAL A 52 4.51 -6.81 1.49
CA VAL A 52 4.04 -5.81 0.52
C VAL A 52 4.52 -6.16 -0.89
N ASP A 53 5.76 -6.61 -1.04
CA ASP A 53 6.33 -7.05 -2.32
C ASP A 53 5.52 -8.21 -2.93
N ALA A 54 5.26 -9.26 -2.13
CA ALA A 54 4.46 -10.40 -2.54
C ALA A 54 3.01 -10.01 -2.93
N TYR A 55 2.42 -9.04 -2.23
CA TYR A 55 1.10 -8.50 -2.58
C TYR A 55 1.11 -7.77 -3.94
N LEU A 56 2.13 -6.95 -4.20
CA LEU A 56 2.25 -6.24 -5.47
C LEU A 56 2.47 -7.20 -6.65
N ASP A 57 3.29 -8.24 -6.47
CA ASP A 57 3.50 -9.26 -7.51
C ASP A 57 2.22 -10.05 -7.84
N ALA A 58 1.44 -10.40 -6.81
CA ALA A 58 0.16 -11.09 -6.98
C ALA A 58 -0.86 -10.24 -7.76
N THR A 59 -0.84 -8.91 -7.59
CA THR A 59 -1.80 -7.99 -8.24
C THR A 59 -1.39 -7.58 -9.66
N VAL A 60 -0.08 -7.52 -9.96
CA VAL A 60 0.43 -7.25 -11.32
C VAL A 60 0.01 -8.35 -12.32
N THR A 61 -0.06 -9.60 -11.87
CA THR A 61 -0.36 -10.75 -12.75
C THR A 61 -1.83 -10.76 -13.23
N SER A 62 -2.75 -10.06 -12.53
CA SER A 62 -4.17 -9.97 -12.92
C SER A 62 -4.49 -8.91 -13.98
N THR A 63 -3.51 -8.06 -14.36
CA THR A 63 -3.70 -7.02 -15.40
C THR A 63 -3.08 -7.47 -16.73
N SER A 64 -3.45 -8.67 -17.20
CA SER A 64 -3.23 -9.14 -18.57
C SER A 64 -4.56 -9.60 -19.15
N SER A 65 -5.45 -8.65 -19.44
CA SER A 65 -6.64 -8.81 -20.28
C SER A 65 -7.11 -7.45 -20.76
#